data_AF-A0A484VHQ8-F1
#
_entry.id   AF-A0A484VHQ8-F1
#
_cell.length_a   1.000
_cell.length_b   1.000
_cell.length_c   1.000
_cell.angle_alpha   90.00
_cell.angle_beta   90.00
_cell.angle_gamma   90.00
#
_symmetry.space_group_name_H-M   'P 1'
#
loop_
_entity.id
_entity.type
_entity.pdbx_description
1 polymer ?
#
loop_
_entity_poly.entity_id
_entity_poly.type
_entity_poly.pdbx_seq_one_letter_code
_entity_poly.pdbx_strand_id
1 'polypeptide(L)'
;MTACPLTLSPLWQKPYTPLNPSVDVLAVSWGNIELSTLLAIPDYNFDRVELLISELEALVGNMDTPCNNEELIWRVIRDDRPFHPQRLWDTCHRFMGMGVYRSKGFFWLPGRDDLALLWNQSAGSISLALIGYWKAGVLEHTDNNLTREERSALQRHIDTASGRFGDRCCQLTIIGNATEVNDFTHALSLCLLTEEEIQWWMSGGVFPDPWPQKVTRLS
;
A
#
# COMPACT_ATOMS: atom_id res chain seq x y z
N MET A 1 20.00 26.14 -2.09
CA MET A 1 20.75 25.11 -1.34
C MET A 1 20.77 23.86 -2.19
N THR A 2 21.91 23.59 -2.81
CA THR A 2 22.18 22.45 -3.68
C THR A 2 22.12 21.17 -2.84
N ALA A 3 21.20 20.27 -3.17
CA ALA A 3 21.15 18.95 -2.55
C ALA A 3 22.42 18.18 -2.94
N CYS A 4 23.20 17.77 -1.94
CA CYS A 4 24.34 16.90 -2.11
C CYS A 4 23.81 15.51 -2.53
N PRO A 5 24.20 14.96 -3.69
CA PRO A 5 23.81 13.60 -4.03
C PRO A 5 24.52 12.67 -3.05
N LEU A 6 23.73 12.00 -2.21
CA LEU A 6 24.22 10.92 -1.38
C LEU A 6 24.73 9.82 -2.31
N THR A 7 26.04 9.73 -2.49
CA THR A 7 26.70 8.57 -3.09
C THR A 7 26.49 7.38 -2.15
N LEU A 8 25.38 6.67 -2.35
CA LEU A 8 25.11 5.39 -1.70
C LEU A 8 26.24 4.42 -2.05
N SER A 9 26.71 3.69 -1.05
CA SER A 9 27.77 2.68 -1.18
C SER A 9 27.46 1.67 -2.31
N PRO A 10 28.46 1.28 -3.14
CA PRO A 10 28.30 0.34 -4.26
C PRO A 10 27.96 -1.11 -3.84
N LEU A 11 27.81 -1.38 -2.54
CA LEU A 11 27.50 -2.71 -2.02
C LEU A 11 26.12 -3.23 -2.46
N TRP A 12 25.15 -2.35 -2.73
CA TRP A 12 23.80 -2.74 -3.18
C TRP A 12 23.71 -3.08 -4.68
N GLN A 13 24.68 -2.66 -5.49
CA GLN A 13 24.67 -2.91 -6.95
C GLN A 13 25.17 -4.32 -7.29
N LYS A 14 26.10 -4.86 -6.48
CA LYS A 14 26.75 -6.17 -6.68
C LYS A 14 25.83 -7.35 -7.00
N PRO A 15 24.63 -7.52 -6.41
CA PRO A 15 23.75 -8.64 -6.74
C PRO A 15 23.00 -8.50 -8.07
N TYR A 16 22.85 -7.30 -8.63
CA TYR A 16 22.09 -7.07 -9.87
C TYR A 16 22.98 -7.13 -11.13
N THR A 17 24.24 -6.75 -11.00
CA THR A 17 25.21 -6.78 -12.11
C THR A 17 25.38 -8.18 -12.75
N PRO A 18 25.35 -9.30 -12.01
CA PRO A 18 25.41 -10.63 -12.63
C PRO A 18 24.18 -10.99 -13.48
N LEU A 19 22.99 -10.42 -13.22
CA LEU A 19 21.76 -10.72 -13.96
C LEU A 19 21.72 -10.04 -15.33
N ASN A 20 22.18 -8.78 -15.39
CA ASN A 20 22.35 -8.05 -16.63
C ASN A 20 23.56 -7.12 -16.47
N PRO A 21 24.77 -7.55 -16.84
CA PRO A 21 26.02 -6.80 -16.59
C PRO A 21 26.13 -5.52 -17.40
N SER A 22 25.16 -5.30 -18.27
CA SER A 22 25.27 -4.45 -19.43
C SER A 22 24.32 -3.25 -19.27
N VAL A 23 23.46 -3.25 -18.24
CA VAL A 23 22.51 -2.17 -17.91
C VAL A 23 23.02 -1.30 -16.77
N ASP A 24 22.76 0.00 -16.84
CA ASP A 24 23.05 0.93 -15.74
C ASP A 24 22.08 0.70 -14.58
N VAL A 25 22.61 0.62 -13.35
CA VAL A 25 21.82 0.46 -12.12
C VAL A 25 21.81 1.78 -11.34
N LEU A 26 20.67 2.47 -11.41
CA LEU A 26 20.46 3.74 -10.72
C LEU A 26 19.75 3.52 -9.39
N ALA A 27 20.41 3.91 -8.28
CA ALA A 27 19.79 3.92 -6.98
C ALA A 27 19.00 5.22 -6.79
N VAL A 28 17.68 5.12 -6.69
CA VAL A 28 16.78 6.26 -6.51
C VAL A 28 16.04 6.17 -5.19
N SER A 29 16.08 7.24 -4.41
CA SER A 29 15.36 7.33 -3.16
C SER A 29 13.92 7.80 -3.43
N TRP A 30 12.93 6.99 -3.07
CA TRP A 30 11.50 7.27 -3.26
C TRP A 30 11.08 7.59 -4.71
N GLY A 31 11.80 7.03 -5.69
CA GLY A 31 11.49 7.23 -7.11
C GLY A 31 11.83 8.63 -7.63
N ASN A 32 12.60 9.42 -6.88
CA ASN A 32 13.08 10.71 -7.35
C ASN A 32 14.21 10.52 -8.37
N ILE A 33 13.86 10.61 -9.65
CA ILE A 33 14.79 10.52 -10.79
C ILE A 33 14.63 11.75 -11.68
N GLU A 34 15.74 12.32 -12.13
CA GLU A 34 15.70 13.42 -13.10
C GLU A 34 15.21 12.89 -14.45
N LEU A 35 14.22 13.57 -15.05
CA LEU A 35 13.66 13.17 -16.35
C LEU A 35 14.73 13.12 -17.45
N SER A 36 15.72 14.02 -17.40
CA SER A 36 16.90 14.02 -18.29
C SER A 36 17.63 12.68 -18.28
N THR A 37 17.74 12.02 -17.12
CA THR A 37 18.38 10.71 -16.98
C THR A 37 17.58 9.64 -17.71
N LEU A 38 16.25 9.68 -17.61
CA LEU A 38 15.37 8.71 -18.28
C LEU A 38 15.35 8.91 -19.80
N LEU A 39 15.43 10.16 -20.27
CA LEU A 39 15.50 10.50 -21.69
C LEU A 39 16.87 10.25 -22.32
N ALA A 40 17.93 10.18 -21.51
CA ALA A 40 19.29 9.88 -21.96
C ALA A 40 19.56 8.37 -22.06
N ILE A 41 18.60 7.51 -21.69
CA ILE A 41 18.74 6.06 -21.82
C ILE A 41 18.90 5.71 -23.31
N PRO A 42 19.92 4.92 -23.69
CA PRO A 42 20.15 4.55 -25.09
C PRO A 42 18.96 3.78 -25.67
N ASP A 43 18.80 3.86 -26.99
CA ASP A 43 17.75 3.13 -27.71
C ASP A 43 17.85 1.62 -27.49
N TYR A 44 16.71 0.95 -27.61
CA TYR A 44 16.60 -0.50 -27.49
C TYR A 44 17.51 -1.21 -28.51
N ASN A 45 18.42 -2.05 -28.04
CA ASN A 45 19.36 -2.82 -28.87
C ASN A 45 18.89 -4.28 -28.99
N PHE A 46 18.33 -4.63 -30.16
CA PHE A 46 17.78 -5.97 -30.44
C PHE A 46 18.85 -7.06 -30.38
N ASP A 47 20.00 -6.85 -31.03
CA ASP A 47 21.09 -7.83 -31.12
C ASP A 47 21.58 -8.24 -29.73
N ARG A 48 21.66 -7.26 -28.83
CA ARG A 48 22.10 -7.48 -27.46
C ARG A 48 21.08 -8.27 -26.64
N VAL A 49 19.78 -8.05 -26.85
CA VAL A 49 18.73 -8.79 -26.15
C VAL A 49 18.72 -10.25 -26.63
N GLU A 50 18.90 -10.48 -27.93
CA GLU A 50 18.98 -11.83 -28.49
C GLU A 50 20.16 -12.63 -27.90
N LEU A 51 21.34 -12.02 -27.79
CA LEU A 51 22.50 -12.63 -27.14
C LEU A 51 22.22 -12.97 -25.66
N LEU A 52 21.68 -12.02 -24.90
CA LEU A 52 21.31 -12.21 -23.50
C LEU A 52 20.31 -13.36 -23.31
N ILE A 53 19.30 -13.47 -24.19
CA ILE A 53 18.34 -14.58 -24.16
C ILE A 53 19.06 -15.90 -24.36
N SER A 54 19.92 -16.02 -25.37
CA SER A 54 20.66 -17.25 -25.65
C SER A 54 21.56 -17.68 -24.47
N GLU A 55 22.25 -16.73 -23.83
CA GLU A 55 23.07 -16.98 -22.65
C GLU A 55 22.23 -17.43 -21.44
N LEU A 56 21.06 -16.80 -21.24
CA LEU A 56 20.16 -17.10 -20.14
C LEU A 56 19.38 -18.40 -20.35
N GLU A 57 19.04 -18.79 -21.59
CA GLU A 57 18.33 -20.04 -21.90
C GLU A 57 19.08 -21.26 -21.35
N ALA A 58 20.40 -21.30 -21.49
CA ALA A 58 21.25 -22.37 -20.96
C ALA A 58 21.28 -22.43 -19.42
N LEU A 59 21.13 -21.28 -18.75
CA LEU A 59 21.06 -21.17 -17.29
C LEU A 59 19.67 -21.53 -16.77
N VAL A 60 18.62 -21.01 -17.42
CA VAL A 60 17.21 -21.23 -17.06
C VAL A 60 16.79 -22.67 -17.30
N GLY A 61 17.24 -23.29 -18.40
CA GLY A 61 16.94 -24.70 -18.70
C GLY A 61 17.52 -25.70 -17.71
N ASN A 62 18.56 -25.32 -16.96
CA ASN A 62 19.20 -26.14 -15.92
C ASN A 62 18.71 -25.83 -14.50
N MET A 63 17.85 -24.83 -14.33
CA MET A 63 17.21 -24.58 -13.05
C MET A 63 16.04 -25.55 -12.93
N ASP A 64 16.13 -26.50 -11.99
CA ASP A 64 14.93 -27.13 -11.45
C ASP A 64 14.08 -26.00 -10.88
N THR A 65 13.12 -25.48 -11.63
CA THR A 65 12.14 -24.57 -11.07
C THR A 65 11.44 -25.39 -9.98
N PRO A 66 11.57 -25.06 -8.68
CA PRO A 66 10.52 -25.42 -7.77
C PRO A 66 9.41 -24.45 -8.17
N CYS A 67 8.72 -24.75 -9.26
CA CYS A 67 7.41 -24.18 -9.50
C CYS A 67 6.58 -24.82 -8.40
N ASN A 68 6.64 -24.22 -7.21
CA ASN A 68 5.58 -24.37 -6.27
C ASN A 68 4.38 -23.88 -7.07
N ASN A 69 3.56 -24.82 -7.55
CA ASN A 69 2.38 -24.59 -8.41
C ASN A 69 1.29 -23.85 -7.63
N GLU A 70 1.68 -22.98 -6.72
CA GLU A 70 0.81 -22.17 -5.90
C GLU A 70 0.23 -21.11 -6.82
N GLU A 71 -1.07 -21.26 -7.04
CA GLU A 71 -1.86 -20.36 -7.86
C GLU A 71 -1.74 -18.93 -7.30
N LEU A 72 -1.25 -18.01 -8.13
CA LEU A 72 -1.26 -16.60 -7.83
C LEU A 72 -2.69 -16.09 -7.93
N ILE A 73 -3.22 -15.61 -6.81
CA ILE A 73 -4.57 -15.04 -6.75
C ILE A 73 -4.54 -13.62 -6.22
N TRP A 74 -5.66 -12.94 -6.39
CA TRP A 74 -5.95 -11.69 -5.72
C TRP A 74 -7.29 -11.75 -5.01
N ARG A 75 -7.41 -10.95 -3.95
CA ARG A 75 -8.67 -10.73 -3.22
C ARG A 75 -8.84 -9.25 -2.95
N VAL A 76 -10.09 -8.82 -2.89
CA VAL A 76 -10.45 -7.46 -2.54
C VAL A 76 -11.37 -7.52 -1.32
N ILE A 77 -10.95 -6.88 -0.24
CA ILE A 77 -11.82 -6.58 0.91
C ILE A 77 -12.44 -5.23 0.62
N ARG A 78 -13.77 -5.15 0.68
CA ARG A 78 -14.50 -3.90 0.62
C ARG A 78 -15.58 -3.91 1.69
N ASP A 79 -15.48 -3.02 2.66
CA ASP A 79 -16.39 -2.93 3.79
C ASP A 79 -16.49 -1.47 4.24
N ASP A 80 -17.65 -1.03 4.72
CA ASP A 80 -17.83 0.32 5.23
C ASP A 80 -17.34 0.46 6.68
N ARG A 81 -17.30 -0.65 7.43
CA ARG A 81 -16.87 -0.66 8.83
C ARG A 81 -15.38 -0.33 8.97
N PRO A 82 -14.99 0.38 10.04
CA PRO A 82 -13.57 0.64 10.30
C PRO A 82 -12.87 -0.62 10.82
N PHE A 83 -11.55 -0.66 10.70
CA PHE A 83 -10.74 -1.68 11.35
C PHE A 83 -10.53 -1.36 12.84
N HIS A 84 -10.55 -2.39 13.68
CA HIS A 84 -10.07 -2.29 15.05
C HIS A 84 -8.55 -2.08 15.06
N PRO A 85 -8.03 -0.98 15.64
CA PRO A 85 -6.61 -0.64 15.53
C PRO A 85 -5.68 -1.73 16.07
N GLN A 86 -5.95 -2.24 17.28
CA GLN A 86 -5.15 -3.31 17.90
C GLN A 86 -5.25 -4.66 17.13
N ARG A 87 -6.46 -5.16 16.81
CA ARG A 87 -6.59 -6.42 16.06
C ARG A 87 -5.91 -6.37 14.71
N LEU A 88 -6.02 -5.23 14.00
CA LEU A 88 -5.31 -5.04 12.74
C LEU A 88 -3.80 -5.12 12.95
N TRP A 89 -3.27 -4.41 13.96
CA TRP A 89 -1.85 -4.46 14.31
C TRP A 89 -1.34 -5.87 14.60
N ASP A 90 -2.04 -6.61 15.46
CA ASP A 90 -1.66 -7.98 15.85
C ASP A 90 -1.73 -8.93 14.65
N THR A 91 -2.75 -8.78 13.80
CA THR A 91 -2.92 -9.56 12.57
C THR A 91 -1.79 -9.30 11.58
N CYS A 92 -1.34 -8.05 11.42
CA CYS A 92 -0.18 -7.74 10.61
C CYS A 92 1.05 -8.48 11.13
N HIS A 93 1.34 -8.36 12.43
CA HIS A 93 2.53 -8.99 13.02
C HIS A 93 2.51 -10.51 12.92
N ARG A 94 1.33 -11.13 12.88
CA ARG A 94 1.16 -12.58 12.76
C ARG A 94 1.22 -13.10 11.32
N PHE A 95 0.59 -12.40 10.37
CA PHE A 95 0.40 -12.89 9.00
C PHE A 95 1.41 -12.35 7.99
N MET A 96 2.25 -11.38 8.39
CA MET A 96 3.32 -10.91 7.53
C MET A 96 4.42 -11.98 7.36
N GLY A 97 4.27 -12.80 6.33
CA GLY A 97 5.16 -13.89 5.96
C GLY A 97 5.36 -14.04 4.46
N MET A 98 6.06 -15.10 4.06
CA MET A 98 6.28 -15.49 2.67
C MET A 98 4.97 -15.98 2.07
N GLY A 99 4.40 -15.28 1.08
CA GLY A 99 3.19 -15.70 0.35
C GLY A 99 2.20 -14.59 0.05
N VAL A 100 2.15 -13.53 0.86
CA VAL A 100 1.47 -12.26 0.51
C VAL A 100 2.49 -11.31 -0.12
N TYR A 101 2.51 -11.25 -1.45
CA TYR A 101 3.50 -10.48 -2.18
C TYR A 101 3.26 -8.97 -2.08
N ARG A 102 2.00 -8.56 -2.20
CA ARG A 102 1.61 -7.15 -2.17
C ARG A 102 0.20 -6.97 -1.66
N SER A 103 -0.01 -5.88 -0.93
CA SER A 103 -1.35 -5.39 -0.67
C SER A 103 -1.39 -3.86 -0.65
N LYS A 104 -2.47 -3.29 -1.19
CA LYS A 104 -2.64 -1.85 -1.31
C LYS A 104 -4.10 -1.48 -1.20
N GLY A 105 -4.39 -0.35 -0.57
CA GLY A 105 -5.73 0.19 -0.57
C GLY A 105 -5.94 1.25 0.49
N PHE A 106 -7.20 1.65 0.67
CA PHE A 106 -7.58 2.67 1.64
C PHE A 106 -8.31 2.03 2.81
N PHE A 107 -8.16 2.60 3.98
CA PHE A 107 -8.89 2.19 5.16
C PHE A 107 -8.99 3.35 6.14
N TRP A 108 -9.75 3.15 7.20
CA TRP A 108 -9.93 4.12 8.25
C TRP A 108 -10.02 3.41 9.61
N LEU A 109 -9.69 4.16 10.66
CA LEU A 109 -9.65 3.69 12.04
C LEU A 109 -10.59 4.55 12.89
N PRO A 110 -11.27 3.98 13.92
CA PRO A 110 -12.24 4.70 14.72
C PRO A 110 -11.63 5.88 15.52
N GLY A 111 -10.34 5.82 15.85
CA GLY A 111 -9.64 6.92 16.54
C GLY A 111 -9.05 7.99 15.60
N ARG A 112 -9.22 7.83 14.29
CA ARG A 112 -8.71 8.71 13.22
C ARG A 112 -9.70 8.73 12.05
N ASP A 113 -10.97 8.83 12.40
CA ASP A 113 -12.09 8.56 11.51
C ASP A 113 -12.34 9.67 10.48
N ASP A 114 -11.75 10.85 10.66
CA ASP A 114 -11.70 11.91 9.67
C ASP A 114 -10.63 11.67 8.59
N LEU A 115 -9.66 10.78 8.83
CA LEU A 115 -8.51 10.53 7.95
C LEU A 115 -8.73 9.34 7.02
N ALA A 116 -8.42 9.53 5.73
CA ALA A 116 -8.24 8.44 4.78
C ALA A 116 -6.79 7.94 4.86
N LEU A 117 -6.62 6.70 5.32
CA LEU A 117 -5.31 6.07 5.45
C LEU A 117 -5.05 5.16 4.25
N LEU A 118 -3.87 5.31 3.64
CA LEU A 118 -3.37 4.45 2.59
C LEU A 118 -2.54 3.34 3.22
N TRP A 119 -2.99 2.12 3.00
CA TRP A 119 -2.24 0.90 3.22
C TRP A 119 -1.37 0.61 2.01
N ASN A 120 -0.09 0.38 2.22
CA ASN A 120 0.82 -0.10 1.19
C ASN A 120 1.83 -1.08 1.79
N GLN A 121 1.65 -2.35 1.45
CA GLN A 121 2.53 -3.44 1.85
C GLN A 121 3.19 -4.04 0.62
N SER A 122 4.48 -4.34 0.76
CA SER A 122 5.26 -5.08 -0.21
C SER A 122 6.31 -5.89 0.54
N ALA A 123 6.36 -7.18 0.25
CA ALA A 123 7.17 -8.15 1.00
C ALA A 123 6.94 -8.03 2.52
N GLY A 124 8.00 -8.06 3.34
CA GLY A 124 7.89 -7.97 4.79
C GLY A 124 7.60 -6.58 5.37
N SER A 125 7.32 -5.56 4.54
CA SER A 125 7.13 -4.17 5.01
C SER A 125 5.70 -3.68 4.78
N ILE A 126 5.09 -3.08 5.80
CA ILE A 126 3.87 -2.27 5.70
C ILE A 126 4.25 -0.81 5.89
N SER A 127 3.74 0.03 5.01
CA SER A 127 3.72 1.47 5.17
C SER A 127 2.27 1.94 5.24
N LEU A 128 2.02 2.82 6.21
CA LEU A 128 0.78 3.57 6.31
C LEU A 128 1.06 5.02 5.94
N ALA A 129 0.25 5.60 5.06
CA ALA A 129 0.35 7.00 4.68
C ALA A 129 -1.00 7.70 4.86
N LEU A 130 -0.98 8.94 5.31
CA LEU A 130 -2.15 9.81 5.26
C LEU A 130 -2.31 10.35 3.84
N ILE A 131 -3.44 10.09 3.18
CA ILE A 131 -3.70 10.61 1.83
C ILE A 131 -4.64 11.82 1.80
N GLY A 132 -5.42 12.03 2.87
CA GLY A 132 -6.36 13.14 2.94
C GLY A 132 -7.44 12.91 4.00
N TYR A 133 -8.47 13.73 3.94
CA TYR A 133 -9.63 13.65 4.81
C TYR A 133 -10.83 13.08 4.06
N TRP A 134 -11.67 12.30 4.76
CA TRP A 134 -12.97 11.90 4.26
C TRP A 134 -13.89 13.12 4.16
N LYS A 135 -14.76 13.18 3.15
CA LYS A 135 -15.70 14.30 3.00
C LYS A 135 -16.62 14.39 4.21
N ALA A 136 -17.07 13.25 4.73
CA ALA A 136 -17.88 13.19 5.94
C ALA A 136 -17.14 13.76 7.16
N GLY A 137 -15.87 13.39 7.35
CA GLY A 137 -15.04 13.96 8.41
C GLY A 137 -14.80 15.46 8.24
N VAL A 138 -14.57 15.92 7.00
CA VAL A 138 -14.47 17.36 6.73
C VAL A 138 -15.73 18.09 7.18
N LEU A 139 -16.93 17.61 6.85
CA LEU A 139 -18.18 18.30 7.22
C LEU A 139 -18.42 18.39 8.73
N GLU A 140 -17.98 17.38 9.48
CA GLU A 140 -18.07 17.32 10.96
C GLU A 140 -17.18 18.38 11.63
N HIS A 141 -16.08 18.76 10.99
CA HIS A 141 -15.19 19.83 11.48
C HIS A 141 -15.81 21.22 11.27
N THR A 142 -15.75 22.06 12.30
CA THR A 142 -16.34 23.42 12.29
C THR A 142 -15.34 24.51 11.91
N ASP A 143 -14.04 24.20 11.95
CA ASP A 143 -12.92 25.06 11.61
C ASP A 143 -12.55 25.04 10.12
N ASN A 144 -13.26 24.24 9.32
CA ASN A 144 -13.14 24.32 7.86
C ASN A 144 -13.74 25.66 7.36
N ASN A 145 -12.97 26.43 6.60
CA ASN A 145 -13.44 27.71 6.02
C ASN A 145 -14.37 27.48 4.81
N LEU A 146 -15.19 26.43 4.83
CA LEU A 146 -16.07 26.10 3.71
C LEU A 146 -17.26 27.04 3.67
N THR A 147 -17.53 27.56 2.48
CA THR A 147 -18.77 28.25 2.15
C THR A 147 -19.96 27.32 2.27
N ARG A 148 -21.17 27.90 2.35
CA ARG A 148 -22.41 27.12 2.39
C ARG A 148 -22.57 26.28 1.13
N GLU A 149 -22.20 26.82 -0.02
CA GLU A 149 -22.29 26.18 -1.32
C GLU A 149 -21.34 24.97 -1.41
N GLU A 150 -20.11 25.09 -0.91
CA GLU A 150 -19.16 23.98 -0.81
C GLU A 150 -19.64 22.88 0.14
N ARG A 151 -20.16 23.25 1.32
CA ARG A 151 -20.76 22.29 2.26
C ARG A 151 -21.92 21.52 1.63
N SER A 152 -22.82 22.20 0.93
CA SER A 152 -23.92 21.56 0.20
C SER A 152 -23.45 20.66 -0.94
N ALA A 153 -22.33 20.96 -1.59
CA ALA A 153 -21.75 20.10 -2.62
C ALA A 153 -21.15 18.82 -2.02
N LEU A 154 -20.43 18.93 -0.90
CA LEU A 154 -19.89 17.77 -0.18
C LEU A 154 -21.01 16.88 0.36
N GLN A 155 -22.06 17.47 0.94
CA GLN A 155 -23.20 16.71 1.45
C GLN A 155 -23.86 15.88 0.35
N ARG A 156 -24.09 16.45 -0.84
CA ARG A 156 -24.63 15.71 -1.99
C ARG A 156 -23.76 14.51 -2.38
N HIS A 157 -22.43 14.65 -2.33
CA HIS A 157 -21.54 13.53 -2.60
C HIS A 157 -21.64 12.42 -1.54
N ILE A 158 -21.81 12.79 -0.28
CA ILE A 158 -21.98 11.84 0.82
C ILE A 158 -23.34 11.13 0.72
N ASP A 159 -24.41 11.86 0.39
CA ASP A 159 -25.75 11.29 0.23
C ASP A 159 -25.82 10.29 -0.93
N THR A 160 -24.96 10.44 -1.94
CA THR A 160 -24.80 9.45 -3.02
C THR A 160 -23.91 8.25 -2.63
N ALA A 161 -23.16 8.34 -1.53
CA ALA A 161 -22.35 7.24 -1.05
C ALA A 161 -23.24 6.20 -0.35
N SER A 162 -22.98 4.92 -0.59
CA SER A 162 -23.80 3.81 -0.08
C SER A 162 -23.45 3.38 1.35
N GLY A 163 -22.42 3.95 1.97
CA GLY A 163 -21.88 3.51 3.25
C GLY A 163 -22.59 4.14 4.44
N ARG A 164 -22.68 3.41 5.56
CA ARG A 164 -23.28 3.91 6.81
C ARG A 164 -22.57 5.13 7.40
N PHE A 165 -21.30 5.31 7.04
CA PHE A 165 -20.41 6.34 7.57
C PHE A 165 -20.05 7.39 6.51
N GLY A 166 -20.96 7.61 5.55
CA GLY A 166 -20.77 8.52 4.44
C GLY A 166 -19.84 7.95 3.37
N ASP A 167 -18.79 8.69 3.02
CA ASP A 167 -17.80 8.25 2.02
C ASP A 167 -16.67 7.40 2.58
N ARG A 168 -16.64 7.18 3.90
CA ARG A 168 -15.67 6.32 4.60
C ARG A 168 -15.83 4.87 4.15
N CYS A 169 -14.74 4.26 3.71
CA CYS A 169 -14.72 2.84 3.38
C CYS A 169 -13.33 2.24 3.52
N CYS A 170 -13.31 0.95 3.86
CA CYS A 170 -12.13 0.11 3.79
C CYS A 170 -12.16 -0.63 2.45
N GLN A 171 -11.12 -0.43 1.64
CA GLN A 171 -10.91 -1.18 0.41
C GLN A 171 -9.45 -1.58 0.31
N LEU A 172 -9.15 -2.87 0.45
CA LEU A 172 -7.80 -3.42 0.35
C LEU A 172 -7.75 -4.48 -0.75
N THR A 173 -6.76 -4.39 -1.64
CA THR A 173 -6.43 -5.44 -2.61
C THR A 173 -5.20 -6.18 -2.13
N ILE A 174 -5.27 -7.50 -2.09
CA ILE A 174 -4.20 -8.41 -1.66
C ILE A 174 -3.86 -9.33 -2.82
N ILE A 175 -2.57 -9.54 -3.07
CA ILE A 175 -2.02 -10.36 -4.16
C ILE A 175 -0.94 -11.28 -3.57
N GLY A 176 -0.99 -12.56 -3.94
CA GLY A 176 -0.11 -13.58 -3.37
C GLY A 176 -0.52 -15.00 -3.74
N ASN A 177 0.09 -15.97 -3.06
CA ASN A 177 -0.25 -17.38 -3.17
C ASN A 177 -1.63 -17.66 -2.58
N ALA A 178 -2.34 -18.64 -3.15
CA ALA A 178 -3.74 -18.90 -2.83
C ALA A 178 -4.02 -19.09 -1.33
N THR A 179 -3.25 -19.94 -0.66
CA THR A 179 -3.47 -20.28 0.75
C THR A 179 -3.31 -19.04 1.64
N GLU A 180 -2.18 -18.35 1.50
CA GLU A 180 -1.81 -17.21 2.33
C GLU A 180 -2.69 -16.00 2.07
N VAL A 181 -3.10 -15.76 0.82
CA VAL A 181 -4.03 -14.68 0.50
C VAL A 181 -5.40 -14.95 1.11
N ASN A 182 -5.91 -16.19 1.04
CA ASN A 182 -7.20 -16.53 1.63
C ASN A 182 -7.17 -16.38 3.17
N ASP A 183 -6.12 -16.91 3.81
CA ASP A 183 -5.94 -16.83 5.26
C ASP A 183 -5.80 -15.38 5.74
N PHE A 184 -4.98 -14.58 5.06
CA PHE A 184 -4.79 -13.18 5.40
C PHE A 184 -6.04 -12.35 5.15
N THR A 185 -6.75 -12.59 4.04
CA THR A 185 -8.03 -11.92 3.74
C THR A 185 -9.06 -12.23 4.82
N HIS A 186 -9.14 -13.49 5.25
CA HIS A 186 -10.04 -13.89 6.34
C HIS A 186 -9.65 -13.20 7.66
N ALA A 187 -8.38 -13.21 8.04
CA ALA A 187 -7.90 -12.55 9.24
C ALA A 187 -8.17 -11.03 9.24
N LEU A 188 -7.96 -10.36 8.11
CA LEU A 188 -8.32 -8.96 7.94
C LEU A 188 -9.83 -8.75 8.08
N SER A 189 -10.68 -9.60 7.51
CA SER A 189 -12.13 -9.48 7.67
C SER A 189 -12.58 -9.56 9.14
N LEU A 190 -11.87 -10.36 9.96
CA LEU A 190 -12.08 -10.47 11.41
C LEU A 190 -11.52 -9.28 12.21
N CYS A 191 -10.76 -8.38 11.58
CA CYS A 191 -10.29 -7.14 12.20
C CYS A 191 -11.27 -5.99 12.08
N LEU A 192 -12.30 -6.09 11.24
CA LEU A 192 -13.36 -5.08 11.15
C LEU A 192 -14.16 -5.04 12.46
N LEU A 193 -14.66 -3.86 12.83
CA LEU A 193 -15.51 -3.74 14.01
C LEU A 193 -16.79 -4.57 13.85
N THR A 194 -17.24 -5.19 14.95
CA THR A 194 -18.58 -5.77 15.06
C THR A 194 -19.61 -4.67 15.28
N GLU A 195 -20.89 -5.00 15.19
CA GLU A 195 -21.94 -4.01 15.41
C GLU A 195 -21.91 -3.46 16.84
N GLU A 196 -21.64 -4.30 17.83
CA GLU A 196 -21.52 -3.89 19.23
C GLU A 196 -20.37 -2.91 19.45
N GLU A 197 -19.22 -3.16 18.82
CA GLU A 197 -18.07 -2.27 18.88
C GLU A 197 -18.30 -0.95 18.14
N ILE A 198 -19.06 -0.97 17.04
CA ILE A 198 -19.50 0.23 16.34
C ILE A 198 -20.40 1.06 17.25
N GLN A 199 -21.39 0.45 17.91
CA GLN A 199 -22.26 1.17 18.84
C GLN A 199 -21.48 1.75 20.02
N TRP A 200 -20.53 0.98 20.57
CA TRP A 200 -19.61 1.46 21.60
C TRP A 200 -18.84 2.70 21.13
N TRP A 201 -18.21 2.63 19.96
CA TRP A 201 -17.48 3.76 19.36
C TRP A 201 -18.37 4.99 19.15
N MET A 202 -19.57 4.81 18.58
CA MET A 202 -20.53 5.89 18.36
C MET A 202 -21.00 6.53 19.67
N SER A 203 -20.95 5.80 20.80
CA SER A 203 -21.23 6.34 22.13
C SER A 203 -20.04 7.06 22.80
N GLY A 204 -18.91 7.24 22.10
CA GLY A 204 -17.69 7.87 22.62
C GLY A 204 -16.64 6.88 23.13
N GLY A 205 -16.82 5.59 22.85
CA GLY A 205 -15.85 4.55 23.16
C GLY A 205 -14.53 4.73 22.42
N VAL A 206 -13.41 4.44 23.07
CA VAL A 206 -12.05 4.56 22.51
C VAL A 206 -11.41 3.18 22.38
N PHE A 207 -10.66 2.98 21.29
CA PHE A 207 -9.83 1.79 21.10
C PHE A 207 -8.34 2.14 21.24
N PRO A 208 -7.55 1.29 21.91
CA PRO A 208 -6.09 1.41 21.90
C PRO A 208 -5.56 1.37 20.46
N ASP A 209 -4.81 2.40 20.09
CA ASP A 209 -4.24 2.58 18.76
C ASP A 209 -2.70 2.48 18.80
N PRO A 210 -2.11 1.33 18.44
CA PRO A 210 -0.66 1.13 18.43
C PRO A 210 0.03 1.75 17.19
N TRP A 211 -0.73 2.27 16.22
CA TRP A 211 -0.18 2.75 14.97
C TRP A 211 0.55 4.10 15.14
N PRO A 212 1.58 4.40 14.33
CA PRO A 212 2.32 5.66 14.43
C PRO A 212 1.40 6.89 14.36
N GLN A 213 1.50 7.79 15.33
CA GLN A 213 0.66 9.01 15.40
C GLN A 213 1.33 10.24 14.77
N LYS A 214 2.65 10.24 14.61
CA LYS A 214 3.38 11.38 14.04
C LYS A 214 3.36 11.31 12.51
N VAL A 215 2.75 12.30 11.87
CA VAL A 215 2.79 12.46 10.42
C VAL A 215 4.13 13.09 10.02
N THR A 216 4.87 12.41 9.15
CA THR A 216 6.11 12.95 8.55
C THR A 216 5.91 13.04 7.05
N ARG A 217 6.21 14.21 6.46
CA ARG A 217 6.22 14.35 5.00
C ARG A 217 7.48 13.66 4.46
N LEU A 218 7.29 12.62 3.65
CA LEU A 218 8.37 12.03 2.88
C LEU A 218 8.72 13.02 1.76
N SER A 219 9.96 13.51 1.75
CA SER A 219 10.52 14.42 0.74
C SER A 219 11.65 13.75 -0.01
#